data_AF-A0A9P4R7U0-F1
#
_entry.id   AF-A0A9P4R7U0-F1
#
_cell.length_a   1.000
_cell.length_b   1.000
_cell.length_c   1.000
_cell.angle_alpha   90.00
_cell.angle_beta   90.00
_cell.angle_gamma   90.00
#
_symmetry.space_group_name_H-M   'P 1'
#
loop_
_entity.id
_entity.type
_entity.pdbx_description
1 polymer ?
#
loop_
_entity_poly.entity_id
_entity_poly.type
_entity_poly.pdbx_seq_one_letter_code
_entity_poly.pdbx_strand_id
1 'polypeptide(L)'
;MENPHIQQLDDIDHIKAIQKQDKALKARIRRLRFVSRTFACLVSIAVFVPITLTLHKFLTTKDVFNDVTRPDGQTVSRTAWAKDSKTWPTYMYFAVAALAVILNFAILISYWCGGVEKANKAATVATTFSWITLVGNLVVWSVAAALYRKEKKTTDLWGWTCSPAARAIQKEFSKEVDFDKFCNVQSASWYAGLGQIVLAVLTIITYVFVLRRRKTKRVAHRQSQWNPARH
;
A
#
# COMPACT_ATOMS: atom_id res chain seq x y z
N MET A 1 -33.48 -50.27 7.84
CA MET A 1 -32.07 -50.55 7.46
C MET A 1 -31.80 -49.74 6.21
N GLU A 2 -31.09 -48.62 6.34
CA GLU A 2 -30.73 -47.78 5.20
C GLU A 2 -29.84 -48.61 4.26
N ASN A 3 -30.11 -48.56 2.95
CA ASN A 3 -29.33 -49.33 1.98
C ASN A 3 -27.91 -48.72 1.89
N PRO A 4 -26.84 -49.46 2.17
CA PRO A 4 -25.47 -48.94 2.20
C PRO A 4 -25.03 -48.31 0.87
N HIS A 5 -25.61 -48.73 -0.26
CA HIS A 5 -25.35 -48.08 -1.55
C HIS A 5 -25.90 -46.66 -1.64
N ILE A 6 -27.07 -46.40 -1.05
CA ILE A 6 -27.71 -45.08 -1.07
C ILE A 6 -26.92 -44.10 -0.21
N GLN A 7 -26.46 -44.53 0.96
CA GLN A 7 -25.66 -43.70 1.86
C GLN A 7 -24.30 -43.31 1.27
N GLN A 8 -23.66 -44.23 0.53
CA GLN A 8 -22.39 -43.95 -0.15
C GLN A 8 -22.54 -42.95 -1.32
N LEU A 9 -23.69 -42.95 -2.00
CA LEU A 9 -24.01 -41.99 -3.07
C LEU A 9 -24.24 -40.58 -2.52
N ASP A 10 -25.00 -40.45 -1.43
CA ASP A 10 -25.26 -39.16 -0.77
C ASP A 10 -23.96 -38.50 -0.25
N ASP A 11 -23.05 -39.29 0.33
CA ASP A 11 -21.74 -38.80 0.80
C ASP A 11 -20.88 -38.26 -0.35
N ILE A 12 -20.87 -38.96 -1.51
CA ILE A 12 -20.12 -38.53 -2.69
C ILE A 12 -20.65 -37.20 -3.23
N ASP A 13 -21.97 -37.05 -3.31
CA ASP A 13 -22.59 -35.83 -3.84
C ASP A 13 -22.45 -34.64 -2.87
N HIS A 14 -22.51 -34.90 -1.56
CA HIS A 14 -22.19 -33.90 -0.53
C HIS A 14 -20.73 -33.42 -0.63
N ILE A 15 -19.76 -34.32 -0.84
CA ILE A 15 -18.34 -33.97 -1.05
C ILE A 15 -18.16 -33.12 -2.32
N LYS A 16 -18.79 -33.51 -3.44
CA LYS A 16 -18.73 -32.74 -4.70
C LYS A 16 -19.32 -31.33 -4.52
N ALA A 17 -20.42 -31.19 -3.79
CA ALA A 17 -21.04 -29.91 -3.50
C ALA A 17 -20.11 -28.99 -2.69
N ILE A 18 -19.49 -29.50 -1.62
CA ILE A 18 -18.50 -28.77 -0.82
C ILE A 18 -17.30 -28.35 -1.68
N GLN A 19 -16.80 -29.23 -2.55
CA GLN A 19 -15.68 -28.92 -3.44
C GLN A 19 -16.03 -27.81 -4.45
N LYS A 20 -17.24 -27.83 -5.02
CA LYS A 20 -17.71 -26.80 -5.96
C LYS A 20 -17.81 -25.43 -5.26
N GLN A 21 -18.34 -25.39 -4.04
CA GLN A 21 -18.40 -24.18 -3.22
C GLN A 21 -16.99 -23.68 -2.83
N ASP A 22 -16.06 -24.56 -2.46
CA ASP A 22 -14.67 -24.18 -2.14
C ASP A 22 -13.94 -23.60 -3.35
N LYS A 23 -14.15 -24.18 -4.55
CA LYS A 23 -13.59 -23.66 -5.81
C LYS A 23 -14.14 -22.26 -6.12
N ALA A 24 -15.45 -22.05 -5.99
CA ALA A 24 -16.07 -20.75 -6.20
C ALA A 24 -15.57 -19.69 -5.21
N LEU A 25 -15.47 -20.04 -3.92
CA LEU A 25 -14.94 -19.17 -2.88
C LEU A 25 -13.45 -18.85 -3.11
N LYS A 26 -12.64 -19.84 -3.50
CA LYS A 26 -11.23 -19.66 -3.88
C LYS A 26 -11.09 -18.68 -5.04
N ALA A 27 -11.92 -18.81 -6.07
CA ALA A 27 -11.90 -17.92 -7.22
C ALA A 27 -12.31 -16.48 -6.86
N ARG A 28 -13.32 -16.30 -6.00
CA ARG A 28 -13.71 -14.98 -5.47
C ARG A 28 -12.58 -14.33 -4.68
N ILE A 29 -11.97 -15.05 -3.75
CA ILE A 29 -10.82 -14.57 -2.97
C ILE A 29 -9.65 -14.16 -3.89
N ARG A 30 -9.37 -14.94 -4.94
CA ARG A 30 -8.30 -14.61 -5.90
C ARG A 30 -8.60 -13.32 -6.65
N ARG A 31 -9.84 -13.13 -7.12
CA ARG A 31 -10.27 -11.90 -7.79
C ARG A 31 -10.22 -10.67 -6.87
N LEU A 32 -10.79 -10.78 -5.67
CA LEU A 32 -10.76 -9.71 -4.65
C LEU A 32 -9.32 -9.29 -4.33
N ARG A 33 -8.42 -10.27 -4.14
CA ARG A 33 -7.00 -9.98 -3.93
C ARG A 33 -6.38 -9.30 -5.12
N PHE A 34 -6.58 -9.81 -6.33
CA PHE A 34 -5.99 -9.21 -7.52
C PHE A 34 -6.43 -7.74 -7.67
N VAL A 35 -7.73 -7.46 -7.57
CA VAL A 35 -8.27 -6.09 -7.64
C VAL A 35 -7.69 -5.20 -6.54
N SER A 36 -7.69 -5.68 -5.29
CA SER A 36 -7.11 -4.95 -4.16
C SER A 36 -5.62 -4.65 -4.36
N ARG A 37 -4.88 -5.56 -5.01
CA ARG A 37 -3.44 -5.37 -5.27
C ARG A 37 -3.14 -4.43 -6.41
N THR A 38 -3.93 -4.48 -7.48
CA THR A 38 -3.83 -3.50 -8.54
C THR A 38 -4.10 -2.10 -8.00
N PHE A 39 -5.16 -1.94 -7.19
CA PHE A 39 -5.48 -0.65 -6.59
C PHE A 39 -4.40 -0.20 -5.59
N ALA A 40 -3.84 -1.12 -4.78
CA ALA A 40 -2.73 -0.80 -3.88
C ALA A 40 -1.47 -0.36 -4.63
N CYS A 41 -1.14 -1.02 -5.74
CA CYS A 41 -0.02 -0.64 -6.58
C CYS A 41 -0.22 0.77 -7.18
N LEU A 42 -1.42 1.06 -7.71
CA LEU A 42 -1.76 2.37 -8.24
C LEU A 42 -1.62 3.48 -7.19
N VAL A 43 -2.17 3.27 -6.00
CA VAL A 43 -2.05 4.25 -4.90
C VAL A 43 -0.59 4.40 -4.45
N SER A 44 0.17 3.31 -4.36
CA SER A 44 1.61 3.38 -4.04
C SER A 44 2.40 4.15 -5.08
N ILE A 45 2.14 3.96 -6.38
CA ILE A 45 2.78 4.73 -7.46
C ILE A 45 2.38 6.21 -7.37
N ALA A 46 1.09 6.49 -7.17
CA ALA A 46 0.58 7.85 -7.07
C ALA A 46 1.20 8.64 -5.89
N VAL A 47 1.62 7.96 -4.82
CA VAL A 47 2.35 8.56 -3.70
C VAL A 47 3.86 8.60 -3.94
N PHE A 48 4.42 7.55 -4.56
CA PHE A 48 5.86 7.43 -4.81
C PHE A 48 6.37 8.45 -5.84
N VAL A 49 5.63 8.68 -6.93
CA VAL A 49 6.05 9.58 -8.01
C VAL A 49 6.25 11.01 -7.50
N PRO A 50 5.30 11.65 -6.79
CA PRO A 50 5.50 13.00 -6.31
C PRO A 50 6.62 13.10 -5.25
N ILE A 51 6.74 12.13 -4.35
CA ILE A 51 7.84 12.09 -3.36
C ILE A 51 9.20 12.03 -4.07
N THR A 52 9.32 11.19 -5.09
CA THR A 52 10.56 11.05 -5.87
C THR A 52 10.89 12.34 -6.62
N LEU A 53 9.90 12.97 -7.26
CA LEU A 53 10.07 14.25 -7.95
C LEU A 53 10.49 15.36 -6.98
N THR A 54 9.88 15.44 -5.80
CA THR A 54 10.25 16.42 -4.77
C THR A 54 11.66 16.22 -4.26
N LEU A 55 12.06 14.97 -3.99
CA LEU A 55 13.40 14.65 -3.52
C LEU A 55 14.44 14.96 -4.60
N HIS A 56 14.18 14.59 -5.85
CA HIS A 56 15.05 14.90 -6.97
C HIS A 56 15.21 16.42 -7.15
N LYS A 57 14.10 17.17 -7.19
CA LYS A 57 14.15 18.62 -7.32
C LYS A 57 14.85 19.29 -6.15
N PHE A 58 14.62 18.84 -4.92
CA PHE A 58 15.35 19.32 -3.76
C PHE A 58 16.86 19.10 -3.91
N LEU A 59 17.29 17.88 -4.26
CA LEU A 59 18.70 17.55 -4.43
C LEU A 59 19.39 18.34 -5.54
N THR A 60 18.67 18.67 -6.63
CA THR A 60 19.24 19.45 -7.74
C THR A 60 19.23 20.96 -7.50
N THR A 61 18.35 21.47 -6.64
CA THR A 61 18.17 22.93 -6.43
C THR A 61 18.69 23.42 -5.08
N LYS A 62 19.09 22.52 -4.17
CA LYS A 62 19.59 22.89 -2.84
C LYS A 62 20.84 23.76 -2.85
N ASP A 63 21.65 23.66 -3.91
CA ASP A 63 22.90 24.42 -4.07
C ASP A 63 22.77 25.55 -5.10
N VAL A 64 21.55 25.81 -5.59
CA VAL A 64 21.26 26.92 -6.51
C VAL A 64 20.93 28.17 -5.69
N PHE A 65 21.77 29.19 -5.85
CA PHE A 65 21.62 30.48 -5.21
C PHE A 65 21.04 31.48 -6.20
N ASN A 66 20.01 32.20 -5.77
CA ASN A 66 19.51 33.36 -6.48
C ASN A 66 19.44 34.55 -5.53
N ASP A 67 19.58 35.74 -6.11
CA ASP A 67 19.46 36.99 -5.38
C ASP A 67 17.99 37.33 -5.20
N VAL A 68 17.57 37.45 -3.95
CA VAL A 68 16.18 37.76 -3.60
C VAL A 68 16.15 39.11 -2.91
N THR A 69 15.37 40.04 -3.47
CA THR A 69 15.09 41.32 -2.83
C THR A 69 14.05 41.11 -1.75
N ARG A 70 14.44 41.32 -0.49
CA ARG A 70 13.50 41.29 0.64
C ARG A 70 12.62 42.54 0.65
N PRO A 71 11.50 42.50 1.41
CA PRO A 71 10.63 43.67 1.59
C PRO A 71 11.33 44.88 2.23
N ASP A 72 12.47 44.66 2.89
CA ASP A 72 13.34 45.68 3.49
C ASP A 72 14.28 46.36 2.48
N GLY A 73 14.20 46.00 1.19
CA GLY A 73 15.03 46.53 0.11
C GLY A 73 16.44 45.92 0.03
N GLN A 74 16.80 45.01 0.94
CA GLN A 74 18.09 44.34 0.89
C GLN A 74 18.05 43.14 -0.07
N THR A 75 19.01 43.09 -0.97
CA THR A 75 19.24 41.92 -1.82
C THR A 75 20.09 40.91 -1.06
N VAL A 76 19.54 39.72 -0.81
CA VAL A 76 20.26 38.63 -0.15
C VAL A 76 20.32 37.42 -1.06
N SER A 77 21.53 36.89 -1.26
CA SER A 77 21.72 35.65 -1.98
C SER A 77 21.29 34.48 -1.10
N ARG A 78 20.28 33.74 -1.53
CA ARG A 78 19.72 32.61 -0.79
C ARG A 78 19.36 31.46 -1.73
N THR A 79 19.16 30.28 -1.17
CA THR A 79 18.60 29.14 -1.90
C THR A 79 17.08 29.16 -1.81
N ALA A 80 16.43 28.34 -2.65
CA ALA A 80 14.98 28.17 -2.69
C ALA A 80 14.39 27.63 -1.37
N TRP A 81 15.22 26.99 -0.55
CA TRP A 81 14.81 26.26 0.65
C TRP A 81 15.09 27.05 1.93
N ALA A 82 14.42 26.70 3.04
CA ALA A 82 14.69 27.35 4.32
C ALA A 82 16.08 26.98 4.84
N LYS A 83 16.74 27.92 5.52
CA LYS A 83 17.99 27.67 6.24
C LYS A 83 17.72 26.60 7.31
N ASP A 84 18.55 25.55 7.34
CA ASP A 84 18.39 24.38 8.22
C ASP A 84 17.07 23.60 8.04
N SER A 85 16.56 23.53 6.80
CA SER A 85 15.41 22.67 6.46
C SER A 85 15.67 21.23 6.88
N LYS A 86 14.76 20.63 7.66
CA LYS A 86 14.87 19.23 8.03
C LYS A 86 14.45 18.34 6.86
N THR A 87 15.41 17.57 6.34
CA THR A 87 15.25 16.73 5.14
C THR A 87 14.94 15.27 5.45
N TRP A 88 15.19 14.84 6.68
CA TRP A 88 14.98 13.46 7.12
C TRP A 88 13.55 12.92 6.86
N PRO A 89 12.46 13.71 7.03
CA PRO A 89 11.11 13.26 6.66
C PRO A 89 11.02 12.80 5.21
N THR A 90 11.57 13.57 4.27
CA THR A 90 11.51 13.30 2.84
C THR A 90 12.27 12.03 2.45
N TYR A 91 13.46 11.81 3.02
CA TYR A 91 14.21 10.57 2.80
C TYR A 91 13.48 9.34 3.33
N MET A 92 12.88 9.45 4.51
CA MET A 92 12.10 8.35 5.09
C MET A 92 10.86 8.06 4.25
N TYR A 93 10.13 9.08 3.79
CA TYR A 93 8.99 8.93 2.89
C TYR A 93 9.37 8.24 1.59
N PHE A 94 10.49 8.62 1.00
CA PHE A 94 11.03 7.98 -0.20
C PHE A 94 11.34 6.49 0.06
N ALA A 95 12.03 6.18 1.16
CA ALA A 95 12.38 4.81 1.51
C ALA A 95 11.13 3.93 1.72
N VAL A 96 10.13 4.45 2.44
CA VAL A 96 8.87 3.76 2.71
C VAL A 96 8.09 3.54 1.41
N ALA A 97 7.98 4.57 0.57
CA ALA A 97 7.28 4.47 -0.70
C ALA A 97 7.99 3.52 -1.68
N ALA A 98 9.33 3.54 -1.73
CA ALA A 98 10.13 2.61 -2.51
C ALA A 98 9.90 1.15 -2.08
N LEU A 99 9.95 0.87 -0.77
CA LEU A 99 9.66 -0.46 -0.23
C LEU A 99 8.23 -0.91 -0.58
N ALA A 100 7.25 -0.02 -0.46
CA ALA A 100 5.86 -0.34 -0.82
C ALA A 100 5.72 -0.71 -2.30
N VAL A 101 6.37 0.03 -3.20
CA VAL A 101 6.37 -0.27 -4.64
C VAL A 101 7.04 -1.61 -4.91
N ILE A 102 8.24 -1.86 -4.35
CA ILE A 102 8.96 -3.13 -4.52
C ILE A 102 8.11 -4.31 -4.06
N LEU A 103 7.50 -4.19 -2.89
CA LEU A 103 6.61 -5.23 -2.37
C LEU A 103 5.42 -5.46 -3.29
N ASN A 104 4.70 -4.41 -3.70
CA ASN A 104 3.57 -4.56 -4.61
C ASN A 104 3.98 -5.15 -5.98
N PHE A 105 5.18 -4.83 -6.47
CA PHE A 105 5.70 -5.34 -7.73
C PHE A 105 6.10 -6.82 -7.66
N ALA A 106 6.86 -7.22 -6.63
CA ALA A 106 7.21 -8.62 -6.37
C ALA A 106 5.97 -9.52 -6.26
N ILE A 107 4.91 -8.94 -5.70
CA ILE A 107 3.60 -9.54 -5.55
C ILE A 107 2.91 -9.77 -6.90
N LEU A 108 2.89 -8.77 -7.78
CA LEU A 108 2.29 -8.88 -9.12
C LEU A 108 3.05 -9.90 -9.98
N ILE A 109 4.39 -9.89 -9.93
CA ILE A 109 5.24 -10.88 -10.58
C ILE A 109 4.91 -12.30 -10.09
N SER A 110 4.74 -12.48 -8.77
CA SER A 110 4.34 -13.78 -8.21
C SER A 110 3.00 -14.29 -8.75
N TYR A 111 2.06 -13.38 -9.04
CA TYR A 111 0.78 -13.72 -9.67
C TYR A 111 0.91 -14.08 -11.16
N TRP A 112 1.79 -13.40 -11.89
CA TRP A 112 2.04 -13.64 -13.32
C TRP A 112 2.88 -14.89 -13.59
N CYS A 113 3.94 -15.14 -12.83
CA CYS A 113 4.80 -16.32 -12.96
C CYS A 113 4.21 -17.59 -12.28
N GLY A 114 2.90 -17.62 -12.04
CA GLY A 114 2.21 -18.62 -11.23
C GLY A 114 1.32 -19.57 -12.03
N GLY A 115 1.92 -20.50 -12.78
CA GLY A 115 1.22 -21.56 -13.53
C GLY A 115 0.39 -22.55 -12.67
N VAL A 116 -0.37 -23.42 -13.36
CA VAL A 116 -1.44 -24.32 -12.85
C VAL A 116 -0.99 -25.26 -11.72
N GLU A 117 0.28 -25.66 -11.69
CA GLU A 117 0.87 -26.55 -10.67
C GLU A 117 0.95 -25.92 -9.26
N LYS A 118 0.85 -24.59 -9.15
CA LYS A 118 0.94 -23.84 -7.88
C LYS A 118 -0.37 -23.79 -7.09
N ALA A 119 -1.40 -24.56 -7.47
CA ALA A 119 -2.69 -24.60 -6.78
C ALA A 119 -2.59 -24.98 -5.28
N ASN A 120 -1.54 -25.72 -4.89
CA ASN A 120 -1.19 -26.09 -3.51
C ASN A 120 -0.25 -25.07 -2.82
N LYS A 121 0.74 -24.52 -3.54
CA LYS A 121 1.58 -23.38 -3.06
C LYS A 121 0.77 -22.10 -2.82
N ALA A 122 -0.38 -21.94 -3.48
CA ALA A 122 -1.26 -20.80 -3.32
C ALA A 122 -1.74 -20.58 -1.87
N ALA A 123 -1.79 -21.61 -1.02
CA ALA A 123 -2.10 -21.46 0.40
C ALA A 123 -0.92 -20.85 1.19
N THR A 124 0.31 -21.30 0.91
CA THR A 124 1.54 -20.79 1.54
C THR A 124 1.87 -19.38 1.05
N VAL A 125 1.86 -19.17 -0.27
CA VAL A 125 2.02 -17.84 -0.91
C VAL A 125 0.97 -16.88 -0.36
N ALA A 126 -0.31 -17.27 -0.31
CA ALA A 126 -1.36 -16.46 0.29
C ALA A 126 -1.07 -16.01 1.73
N THR A 127 -0.40 -16.84 2.52
CA THR A 127 -0.17 -16.59 3.94
C THR A 127 1.05 -15.72 4.14
N THR A 128 2.20 -16.09 3.56
CA THR A 128 3.44 -15.29 3.57
C THR A 128 3.20 -13.88 3.03
N PHE A 129 2.44 -13.80 1.95
CA PHE A 129 2.08 -12.54 1.31
C PHE A 129 1.13 -11.67 2.14
N SER A 130 0.18 -12.28 2.87
CA SER A 130 -0.70 -11.53 3.78
C SER A 130 0.13 -10.91 4.91
N TRP A 131 1.10 -11.64 5.44
CA TRP A 131 2.04 -11.13 6.45
C TRP A 131 2.90 -9.99 5.93
N ILE A 132 3.52 -10.13 4.76
CA ILE A 132 4.31 -9.06 4.13
C ILE A 132 3.49 -7.78 3.95
N THR A 133 2.21 -7.91 3.60
CA THR A 133 1.32 -6.76 3.37
C THR A 133 0.86 -6.11 4.65
N LEU A 134 0.62 -6.91 5.68
CA LEU A 134 0.29 -6.44 7.01
C LEU A 134 1.46 -5.62 7.57
N VAL A 135 2.68 -6.17 7.49
CA VAL A 135 3.91 -5.52 7.95
C VAL A 135 4.18 -4.25 7.14
N GLY A 136 4.06 -4.31 5.81
CA GLY A 136 4.24 -3.14 4.95
C GLY A 136 3.27 -2.01 5.28
N ASN A 137 1.98 -2.31 5.46
CA ASN A 137 1.01 -1.30 5.90
C ASN A 137 1.33 -0.76 7.29
N LEU A 138 1.67 -1.63 8.24
CA LEU A 138 1.96 -1.23 9.62
C LEU A 138 3.15 -0.27 9.69
N VAL A 139 4.21 -0.52 8.91
CA VAL A 139 5.37 0.38 8.81
C VAL A 139 4.96 1.74 8.25
N VAL A 140 4.22 1.77 7.13
CA VAL A 140 3.76 3.02 6.49
C VAL A 140 2.91 3.86 7.45
N TRP A 141 1.93 3.24 8.14
CA TRP A 141 1.03 3.95 9.03
C TRP A 141 1.68 4.40 10.33
N SER A 142 2.61 3.61 10.90
CA SER A 142 3.39 4.01 12.07
C SER A 142 4.23 5.25 11.77
N VAL A 143 4.80 5.30 10.56
CA VAL A 143 5.57 6.43 10.06
C VAL A 143 4.71 7.67 9.86
N ALA A 144 3.54 7.53 9.20
CA ALA A 144 2.60 8.64 9.01
C ALA A 144 2.14 9.23 10.35
N ALA A 145 1.84 8.38 11.34
CA ALA A 145 1.44 8.83 12.68
C ALA A 145 2.58 9.52 13.46
N ALA A 146 3.81 9.02 13.34
CA ALA A 146 4.99 9.64 13.97
C ALA A 146 5.26 11.04 13.42
N LEU A 147 5.03 11.25 12.13
CA LEU A 147 5.22 12.53 11.44
C LEU A 147 4.09 13.52 11.70
N TYR A 148 2.82 13.09 11.70
CA TYR A 148 1.70 13.97 12.03
C TYR A 148 1.86 14.61 13.43
N ARG A 149 2.53 13.91 14.36
CA ARG A 149 2.91 14.47 15.67
C ARG A 149 4.10 15.44 15.63
N LYS A 150 5.01 15.33 14.66
CA LYS A 150 6.23 16.14 14.57
C LYS A 150 6.08 17.40 13.69
N GLU A 151 5.23 17.36 12.67
CA GLU A 151 5.05 18.41 11.65
C GLU A 151 4.22 19.64 12.11
N LYS A 152 3.94 19.79 13.42
CA LYS A 152 3.40 21.05 13.96
C LYS A 152 4.39 22.23 13.92
N LYS A 153 5.55 22.11 13.28
CA LYS A 153 6.57 23.16 13.17
C LYS A 153 6.90 23.47 11.71
N THR A 154 6.89 24.75 11.36
CA THR A 154 7.07 25.37 10.03
C THR A 154 8.45 25.21 9.39
N THR A 155 9.27 24.26 9.86
CA THR A 155 10.68 24.08 9.48
C THR A 155 10.95 22.88 8.58
N ASP A 156 9.94 22.04 8.33
CA ASP A 156 10.05 20.93 7.39
C ASP A 156 9.86 21.41 5.94
N LEU A 157 10.50 20.71 5.00
CA LEU A 157 10.54 21.07 3.57
C LEU A 157 9.13 21.28 2.98
N TRP A 158 8.18 20.47 3.45
CA TRP A 158 6.79 20.47 3.04
C TRP A 158 6.00 21.65 3.62
N GLY A 159 6.15 21.89 4.93
CA GLY A 159 5.60 23.07 5.59
C GLY A 159 6.14 24.39 5.03
N TRP A 160 7.42 24.42 4.63
CA TRP A 160 8.03 25.57 3.96
C TRP A 160 7.41 25.81 2.58
N THR A 161 7.22 24.75 1.79
CA THR A 161 6.72 24.83 0.40
C THR A 161 5.32 25.46 0.30
N CYS A 162 4.45 25.23 1.27
CA CYS A 162 3.13 25.86 1.33
C CYS A 162 3.10 27.20 2.10
N SER A 163 4.24 27.67 2.62
CA SER A 163 4.29 28.87 3.47
C SER A 163 4.18 30.17 2.65
N PRO A 164 3.69 31.28 3.25
CA PRO A 164 3.68 32.59 2.61
C PRO A 164 5.09 33.07 2.21
N ALA A 165 6.11 32.68 2.97
CA ALA A 165 7.50 33.06 2.71
C ALA A 165 8.08 32.39 1.46
N ALA A 166 7.71 31.13 1.19
CA ALA A 166 8.08 30.46 -0.06
C ALA A 166 7.35 31.09 -1.27
N ARG A 167 6.09 31.49 -1.08
CA ARG A 167 5.31 32.16 -2.12
C ARG A 167 5.87 33.54 -2.48
N ALA A 168 6.43 34.26 -1.50
CA ALA A 168 7.07 35.56 -1.71
C ALA A 168 8.35 35.49 -2.56
N ILE A 169 9.06 34.36 -2.56
CA ILE A 169 10.30 34.15 -3.34
C ILE A 169 10.06 33.34 -4.62
N GLN A 170 8.81 32.94 -4.89
CA GLN A 170 8.44 32.10 -6.04
C GLN A 170 8.85 32.74 -7.37
N LYS A 171 8.82 34.08 -7.48
CA LYS A 171 9.12 34.79 -8.73
C LYS A 171 10.58 34.60 -9.14
N GLU A 172 11.48 34.63 -8.17
CA GLU A 172 12.93 34.53 -8.34
C GLU A 172 13.38 33.08 -8.59
N PHE A 173 12.62 32.09 -8.10
CA PHE A 173 12.90 30.66 -8.29
C PHE A 173 11.97 29.95 -9.29
N SER A 174 11.11 30.68 -9.99
CA SER A 174 10.06 30.12 -10.86
C SER A 174 10.57 29.19 -11.97
N LYS A 175 11.83 29.40 -12.43
CA LYS A 175 12.49 28.52 -13.41
C LYS A 175 12.97 27.19 -12.82
N GLU A 176 13.25 27.17 -11.52
CA GLU A 176 13.87 26.04 -10.83
C GLU A 176 12.85 25.18 -10.06
N VAL A 177 11.94 25.85 -9.33
CA VAL A 177 10.97 25.25 -8.42
C VAL A 177 9.63 26.00 -8.51
N ASP A 178 8.54 25.23 -8.63
CA ASP A 178 7.18 25.77 -8.57
C ASP A 178 6.50 25.34 -7.26
N PHE A 179 6.54 26.20 -6.24
CA PHE A 179 6.03 25.91 -4.91
C PHE A 179 4.51 25.66 -4.89
N ASP A 180 3.73 26.32 -5.75
CA ASP A 180 2.27 26.14 -5.82
C ASP A 180 1.90 24.75 -6.33
N LYS A 181 2.64 24.24 -7.32
CA LYS A 181 2.44 22.88 -7.82
C LYS A 181 2.71 21.83 -6.74
N PHE A 182 3.77 21.99 -5.96
CA PHE A 182 4.11 21.09 -4.88
C PHE A 182 3.12 21.17 -3.70
N CYS A 183 2.56 22.36 -3.42
CA CYS A 183 1.53 22.53 -2.41
C CYS A 183 0.20 21.84 -2.81
N ASN A 184 -0.16 21.89 -4.09
CA ASN A 184 -1.30 21.15 -4.63
C ASN A 184 -1.10 19.63 -4.58
N VAL A 185 0.12 19.15 -4.87
CA VAL A 185 0.49 17.73 -4.70
C VAL A 185 0.37 17.29 -3.24
N GLN A 186 0.72 18.14 -2.27
CA GLN A 186 0.53 17.83 -0.86
C GLN A 186 -0.96 17.67 -0.52
N SER A 187 -1.82 18.49 -1.10
CA SER A 187 -3.28 18.36 -0.99
C SER A 187 -3.78 17.03 -1.58
N ALA A 188 -3.11 16.51 -2.61
CA ALA A 188 -3.39 15.19 -3.17
C ALA A 188 -3.11 14.03 -2.19
N SER A 189 -2.26 14.25 -1.18
CA SER A 189 -1.93 13.23 -0.16
C SER A 189 -3.15 12.88 0.71
N TRP A 190 -4.11 13.79 0.85
CA TRP A 190 -5.40 13.51 1.51
C TRP A 190 -6.20 12.44 0.77
N TYR A 191 -6.30 12.55 -0.55
CA TYR A 191 -7.00 11.56 -1.39
C TYR A 191 -6.29 10.21 -1.40
N ALA A 192 -4.95 10.21 -1.34
CA ALA A 192 -4.18 8.98 -1.18
C ALA A 192 -4.52 8.28 0.16
N GLY A 193 -4.69 9.05 1.25
CA GLY A 193 -5.14 8.53 2.54
C GLY A 193 -6.53 7.88 2.47
N LEU A 194 -7.49 8.50 1.79
CA LEU A 194 -8.81 7.90 1.52
C LEU A 194 -8.71 6.58 0.74
N GLY A 195 -7.87 6.53 -0.29
CA GLY A 195 -7.60 5.31 -1.05
C GLY A 195 -7.04 4.18 -0.17
N GLN A 196 -6.21 4.51 0.82
CA GLN A 196 -5.67 3.54 1.77
C GLN A 196 -6.75 2.96 2.70
N ILE A 197 -7.74 3.75 3.11
CA ILE A 197 -8.88 3.25 3.92
C ILE A 197 -9.66 2.20 3.13
N VAL A 198 -9.95 2.47 1.85
CA VAL A 198 -10.64 1.53 0.97
C VAL A 198 -9.85 0.22 0.83
N LEU A 199 -8.53 0.30 0.68
CA LEU A 199 -7.64 -0.86 0.61
C LEU A 199 -7.60 -1.66 1.91
N ALA A 200 -7.60 -0.99 3.06
CA ALA A 200 -7.65 -1.64 4.36
C ALA A 200 -8.95 -2.44 4.52
N VAL A 201 -10.09 -1.85 4.16
CA VAL A 201 -11.40 -2.51 4.20
C VAL A 201 -11.43 -3.74 3.27
N LEU A 202 -10.96 -3.60 2.02
CA LEU A 202 -10.88 -4.73 1.08
C LEU A 202 -9.97 -5.86 1.59
N THR A 203 -8.90 -5.51 2.29
CA THR A 203 -7.98 -6.47 2.91
C THR A 203 -8.67 -7.23 4.04
N ILE A 204 -9.41 -6.54 4.91
CA ILE A 204 -10.19 -7.13 6.00
C ILE A 204 -11.25 -8.09 5.44
N ILE A 205 -12.03 -7.66 4.45
CA ILE A 205 -13.05 -8.50 3.79
C ILE A 205 -12.41 -9.77 3.23
N THR A 206 -11.30 -9.62 2.51
CA THR A 206 -10.55 -10.75 1.95
C THR A 206 -10.06 -11.70 3.05
N TYR A 207 -9.55 -11.17 4.17
CA TYR A 207 -9.08 -11.96 5.29
C TYR A 207 -10.21 -12.75 5.95
N VAL A 208 -11.39 -12.14 6.14
CA VAL A 208 -12.59 -12.82 6.65
C VAL A 208 -12.98 -13.99 5.74
N PHE A 209 -13.01 -13.82 4.42
CA PHE A 209 -13.30 -14.91 3.48
C PHE A 209 -12.28 -16.04 3.55
N VAL A 210 -10.99 -15.71 3.71
CA VAL A 210 -9.92 -16.71 3.87
C VAL A 210 -10.07 -17.48 5.18
N LEU A 211 -10.41 -16.81 6.29
CA LEU A 211 -10.66 -17.44 7.57
C LEU A 211 -11.87 -18.37 7.52
N ARG A 212 -12.99 -17.92 6.92
CA ARG A 212 -14.19 -18.77 6.71
C ARG A 212 -13.81 -20.04 5.95
N ARG A 213 -13.08 -19.89 4.84
CA ARG A 213 -12.58 -21.02 4.05
C ARG A 213 -11.70 -21.99 4.84
N ARG A 214 -10.78 -21.46 5.67
CA ARG A 214 -9.92 -22.28 6.54
C ARG A 214 -10.72 -23.06 7.60
N LYS A 215 -11.73 -22.43 8.20
CA LYS A 215 -12.63 -23.09 9.16
C LYS A 215 -13.41 -24.22 8.48
N THR A 216 -14.03 -23.96 7.32
CA THR A 216 -14.77 -24.99 6.57
C THR A 216 -13.88 -26.17 6.17
N LYS A 217 -12.64 -25.92 5.71
CA LYS A 217 -11.69 -27.00 5.40
C LYS A 217 -11.27 -27.83 6.61
N ARG A 218 -11.06 -27.19 7.77
CA ARG A 218 -10.72 -27.89 9.02
C ARG A 218 -11.85 -28.81 9.47
N VAL A 219 -13.11 -28.35 9.37
CA VAL A 219 -14.29 -29.15 9.71
C VAL A 219 -14.44 -30.34 8.75
N ALA A 220 -14.34 -30.10 7.44
CA ALA A 220 -14.43 -31.17 6.44
C ALA A 220 -13.32 -32.22 6.58
N HIS A 221 -12.08 -31.80 6.91
CA HIS A 221 -10.99 -32.74 7.16
C HIS A 221 -11.24 -33.60 8.41
N ARG A 222 -11.72 -32.99 9.51
CA ARG A 222 -12.09 -33.74 10.73
C ARG A 222 -13.19 -34.76 10.46
N GLN A 223 -14.23 -34.40 9.68
CA GLN A 223 -15.30 -35.31 9.29
C GLN A 223 -14.80 -36.46 8.42
N SER A 224 -13.89 -36.20 7.47
CA SER A 224 -13.29 -37.27 6.64
C SER A 224 -12.39 -38.24 7.41
N GLN A 225 -11.79 -37.80 8.53
CA GLN A 225 -11.01 -38.66 9.43
C GLN A 225 -11.90 -39.48 10.37
N TRP A 226 -13.07 -38.95 10.74
CA TRP A 226 -14.11 -39.66 11.48
C TRP A 226 -15.00 -40.43 10.48
N ASN A 227 -14.45 -41.40 9.78
CA ASN A 227 -15.24 -42.32 8.96
C ASN A 227 -15.50 -43.61 9.75
N PRO A 228 -16.72 -43.88 10.22
CA PRO A 228 -17.05 -45.11 10.96
C PRO A 228 -16.91 -46.38 10.11
N ALA A 229 -16.81 -46.30 8.78
CA ALA A 229 -16.61 -47.45 7.90
C ALA A 229 -15.19 -48.06 7.96
N ARG A 230 -14.31 -47.55 8.82
CA ARG A 230 -12.93 -48.05 9.01
C ARG A 230 -12.73 -48.83 10.32
N HIS A 231 -13.78 -48.98 11.13
CA HIS A 231 -13.82 -49.76 12.37
C HIS A 231 -14.97 -50.76 12.35
#